data_AF-A0A7S1EKQ7-F1
#
_entry.id   AF-A0A7S1EKQ7-F1
#
_cell.length_a   1.000
_cell.length_b   1.000
_cell.length_c   1.000
_cell.angle_alpha   90.00
_cell.angle_beta   90.00
_cell.angle_gamma   90.00
#
_symmetry.space_group_name_H-M   'P 1'
#
loop_
_entity.id
_entity.type
_entity.pdbx_description
1 polymer ?
#
loop_
_entity_poly.entity_id
_entity_poly.type
_entity_poly.pdbx_seq_one_letter_code
_entity_poly.pdbx_strand_id
1 'polypeptide(L)'
;TPCPPPPPSRQATEGFMEASIAPSTRLPGAPNTLSVSFSTTVAIPAGSALLLTSLQGSPSPDGDIEVSHEGGSLAPTAKWLQTGGVLELQVVVDTNPGTLYTFSFPLINPPQPPHPPSKP
;
A
#
# COMPACT_ATOMS: atom_id res chain seq x y z
N THR A 1 28.66 16.36 43.25
CA THR A 1 28.61 16.36 41.77
C THR A 1 27.22 15.88 41.36
N PRO A 2 26.43 16.65 40.59
CA PRO A 2 25.12 16.17 40.13
C PRO A 2 25.29 15.11 39.03
N CYS A 3 24.41 14.10 39.00
CA CYS A 3 24.29 13.15 37.89
C CYS A 3 24.08 13.91 36.57
N PRO A 4 24.71 13.50 35.46
CA PRO A 4 24.36 14.04 34.15
C PRO A 4 22.90 13.69 33.83
N PRO A 5 22.15 14.60 33.20
CA PRO A 5 20.81 14.28 32.71
C PRO A 5 20.90 13.11 31.71
N PRO A 6 19.89 12.22 31.67
CA PRO A 6 19.85 11.18 30.66
C PRO A 6 19.89 11.82 29.27
N PRO A 7 20.55 11.19 28.28
CA PRO A 7 20.57 11.69 26.92
C PRO A 7 19.12 11.89 26.43
N PRO A 8 18.85 12.91 25.61
CA PRO A 8 17.51 13.12 25.06
C PRO A 8 17.09 11.83 24.36
N SER A 9 15.95 11.28 24.77
CA SER A 9 15.32 10.15 24.13
C SER A 9 15.28 10.45 22.62
N ARG A 10 15.98 9.67 21.80
CA ARG A 10 15.85 9.73 20.34
C ARG A 10 14.38 9.43 20.06
N GLN A 11 13.56 10.47 19.89
CA GLN A 11 12.19 10.28 19.42
C GLN A 11 12.31 9.55 18.08
N ALA A 12 11.81 8.32 18.02
CA ALA A 12 11.63 7.65 16.75
C ALA A 12 10.69 8.55 15.94
N THR A 13 11.22 9.22 14.91
CA THR A 13 10.39 10.01 14.00
C THR A 13 9.45 9.04 13.31
N GLU A 14 8.16 9.34 13.38
CA GLU A 14 7.10 8.61 12.70
C GLU A 14 7.39 8.61 11.20
N GLY A 15 7.43 7.44 10.58
CA GLY A 15 7.72 7.35 9.15
C GLY A 15 7.80 5.92 8.64
N PHE A 16 7.89 5.82 7.32
CA PHE A 16 8.14 4.57 6.62
C PHE A 16 9.65 4.32 6.55
N MET A 17 10.08 3.14 7.01
CA MET A 17 11.44 2.66 6.82
C MET A 17 11.60 2.06 5.41
N GLU A 18 10.58 1.32 4.97
CA GLU A 18 10.50 0.76 3.62
C GLU A 18 9.07 0.89 3.11
N ALA A 19 8.92 1.18 1.82
CA ALA A 19 7.65 1.17 1.11
C ALA A 19 7.92 0.89 -0.37
N SER A 20 7.42 -0.23 -0.88
CA SER A 20 7.60 -0.63 -2.27
C SER A 20 6.36 -1.31 -2.83
N ILE A 21 6.18 -1.20 -4.15
CA ILE A 21 5.09 -1.83 -4.88
C ILE A 21 5.64 -2.57 -6.10
N ALA A 22 5.21 -3.81 -6.28
CA ALA A 22 5.64 -4.69 -7.37
C ALA A 22 4.42 -5.26 -8.12
N PRO A 23 4.24 -4.96 -9.42
CA PRO A 23 3.20 -5.56 -10.24
C PRO A 23 3.59 -6.95 -10.75
N SER A 24 2.62 -7.87 -10.88
CA SER A 24 2.82 -9.18 -11.50
C SER A 24 2.92 -9.13 -13.03
N THR A 25 2.27 -8.15 -13.67
CA THR A 25 2.34 -7.93 -15.13
C THR A 25 2.22 -6.46 -15.48
N ARG A 26 2.85 -6.07 -16.59
CA ARG A 26 2.75 -4.73 -17.20
C ARG A 26 1.94 -4.72 -18.49
N LEU A 27 1.31 -5.84 -18.84
CA LEU A 27 0.52 -5.95 -20.06
C LEU A 27 -0.74 -5.07 -19.93
N PRO A 28 -1.01 -4.17 -20.90
CA PRO A 28 -2.20 -3.32 -20.86
C PRO A 28 -3.49 -4.13 -20.90
N GLY A 29 -4.49 -3.74 -20.11
CA GLY A 29 -5.80 -4.42 -20.04
C GLY A 29 -5.78 -5.82 -19.41
N ALA A 30 -4.61 -6.32 -18.97
CA ALA A 30 -4.51 -7.60 -18.30
C ALA A 30 -4.74 -7.46 -16.78
N PRO A 31 -5.26 -8.52 -16.11
CA PRO A 31 -5.29 -8.57 -14.65
C PRO A 31 -3.86 -8.56 -14.10
N ASN A 32 -3.63 -7.72 -13.11
CA ASN A 32 -2.34 -7.48 -12.48
C ASN A 32 -2.48 -7.54 -10.95
N THR A 33 -1.64 -8.32 -10.30
CA THR A 33 -1.58 -8.39 -8.84
C THR A 33 -0.51 -7.42 -8.38
N LEU A 34 -0.91 -6.43 -7.59
CA LEU A 34 0.01 -5.48 -6.97
C LEU A 34 0.40 -6.02 -5.60
N SER A 35 1.68 -6.31 -5.42
CA SER A 35 2.26 -6.68 -4.12
C SER A 35 2.90 -5.46 -3.50
N VAL A 36 2.46 -5.10 -2.29
CA VAL A 36 2.93 -3.95 -1.53
C VAL A 36 3.67 -4.45 -0.31
N SER A 37 4.87 -3.93 -0.09
CA SER A 37 5.69 -4.21 1.09
C SER A 37 6.00 -2.90 1.81
N PHE A 38 5.74 -2.83 3.10
CA PHE A 38 6.04 -1.65 3.91
C PHE A 38 6.51 -2.00 5.33
N SER A 39 7.28 -1.10 5.93
CA SER A 39 7.64 -1.15 7.34
C SER A 39 7.71 0.26 7.90
N THR A 40 7.37 0.43 9.18
CA THR A 40 7.32 1.75 9.84
C THR A 40 8.25 1.82 11.05
N THR A 41 8.72 3.02 11.36
CA THR A 41 9.56 3.30 12.54
C THR A 41 8.76 3.24 13.85
N VAL A 42 7.43 3.35 13.77
CA VAL A 42 6.48 3.31 14.88
C VAL A 42 5.33 2.37 14.55
N ALA A 43 4.64 1.88 15.58
CA ALA A 43 3.47 1.02 15.42
C ALA A 43 2.31 1.82 14.81
N ILE A 44 1.62 1.24 13.85
CA ILE A 44 0.36 1.75 13.33
C ILE A 44 -0.75 1.10 14.16
N PRO A 45 -1.56 1.87 14.89
CA PRO A 45 -2.58 1.30 15.76
C PRO A 45 -3.74 0.70 14.96
N ALA A 46 -4.40 -0.30 15.53
CA ALA A 46 -5.63 -0.87 15.00
C ALA A 46 -6.71 0.20 14.84
N GLY A 47 -7.50 0.09 13.77
CA GLY A 47 -8.48 1.10 13.34
C GLY A 47 -7.90 2.19 12.43
N SER A 48 -6.57 2.22 12.22
CA SER A 48 -5.97 3.10 11.21
C SER A 48 -6.29 2.64 9.79
N ALA A 49 -6.29 3.59 8.85
CA ALA A 49 -6.45 3.33 7.42
C ALA A 49 -5.13 3.57 6.68
N LEU A 50 -4.68 2.57 5.91
CA LEU A 50 -3.60 2.66 4.94
C LEU A 50 -4.19 3.10 3.61
N LEU A 51 -3.70 4.21 3.07
CA LEU A 51 -4.13 4.75 1.79
C LEU A 51 -3.03 4.57 0.74
N LEU A 52 -3.33 3.79 -0.29
CA LEU A 52 -2.48 3.64 -1.45
C LEU A 52 -3.07 4.43 -2.61
N THR A 53 -2.46 5.58 -2.90
CA THR A 53 -2.97 6.53 -3.90
C THR A 53 -2.22 6.42 -5.23
N SER A 54 -2.63 7.22 -6.22
CA SER A 54 -1.96 7.33 -7.52
C SER A 54 -2.01 6.06 -8.37
N LEU A 55 -3.01 5.19 -8.15
CA LEU A 55 -3.27 4.00 -8.96
C LEU A 55 -4.32 4.26 -10.07
N GLN A 56 -4.35 5.49 -10.59
CA GLN A 56 -5.33 5.92 -11.59
C GLN A 56 -5.15 5.17 -12.93
N GLY A 57 -6.24 5.07 -13.69
CA GLY A 57 -6.25 4.45 -15.02
C GLY A 57 -6.63 2.96 -15.03
N SER A 58 -6.70 2.30 -13.88
CA SER A 58 -7.30 0.97 -13.78
C SER A 58 -8.78 1.02 -14.17
N PRO A 59 -9.27 0.12 -15.05
CA PRO A 59 -10.69 -0.02 -15.35
C PRO A 59 -11.45 -0.86 -14.30
N SER A 60 -10.79 -1.33 -13.23
CA SER A 60 -11.44 -2.05 -12.15
C SER A 60 -12.51 -1.17 -11.47
N PRO A 61 -13.77 -1.63 -11.37
CA PRO A 61 -14.86 -0.84 -10.79
C PRO A 61 -14.66 -0.63 -9.29
N ASP A 62 -15.20 0.48 -8.75
CA ASP A 62 -15.22 0.74 -7.31
C ASP A 62 -15.85 -0.44 -6.53
N GLY A 63 -15.31 -0.75 -5.36
CA GLY A 63 -15.84 -1.82 -4.51
C GLY A 63 -14.84 -2.42 -3.54
N ASP A 64 -15.26 -3.50 -2.90
CA ASP A 64 -14.42 -4.28 -2.00
C ASP A 64 -13.53 -5.25 -2.78
N ILE A 65 -12.23 -5.24 -2.49
CA ILE A 65 -11.22 -6.10 -3.10
C ILE A 65 -10.59 -6.98 -2.02
N GLU A 66 -10.48 -8.28 -2.30
CA GLU A 66 -9.78 -9.21 -1.42
C GLU A 66 -8.28 -8.93 -1.41
N VAL A 67 -7.72 -8.94 -0.19
CA VAL A 67 -6.31 -8.69 0.06
C VAL A 67 -5.68 -9.95 0.63
N SER A 68 -4.65 -10.44 -0.05
CA SER A 68 -3.87 -11.60 0.37
C SER A 68 -2.64 -11.14 1.15
N HIS A 69 -2.51 -11.57 2.40
CA HIS A 69 -1.38 -11.27 3.28
C HIS A 69 -1.12 -12.42 4.27
N GLU A 70 0.12 -12.57 4.72
CA GLU A 70 0.53 -13.65 5.63
C GLU A 70 0.47 -13.25 7.13
N GLY A 71 0.03 -12.01 7.43
CA GLY A 71 -0.07 -11.48 8.80
C GLY A 71 -1.50 -11.35 9.33
N GLY A 72 -1.67 -11.10 10.62
CA GLY A 72 -2.99 -10.82 11.22
C GLY A 72 -3.31 -9.33 11.41
N SER A 73 -2.38 -8.43 11.05
CA SER A 73 -2.50 -6.99 11.32
C SER A 73 -3.32 -6.21 10.30
N LEU A 74 -3.52 -6.76 9.11
CA LEU A 74 -4.24 -6.10 8.01
C LEU A 74 -5.61 -6.77 7.80
N ALA A 75 -6.60 -5.99 7.36
CA ALA A 75 -7.89 -6.54 6.97
C ALA A 75 -7.76 -7.41 5.70
N PRO A 76 -8.53 -8.50 5.58
CA PRO A 76 -8.53 -9.34 4.37
C PRO A 76 -9.25 -8.68 3.18
N THR A 77 -9.81 -7.49 3.38
CA THR A 77 -10.58 -6.76 2.37
C THR A 77 -10.22 -5.28 2.44
N ALA A 78 -10.01 -4.68 1.27
CA ALA A 78 -9.74 -3.26 1.10
C ALA A 78 -10.81 -2.61 0.21
N LYS A 79 -11.07 -1.33 0.42
CA LYS A 79 -11.99 -0.55 -0.39
C LYS A 79 -11.23 0.12 -1.53
N TRP A 80 -11.65 -0.16 -2.76
CA TRP A 80 -11.10 0.44 -3.96
C TRP A 80 -12.01 1.55 -4.49
N LEU A 81 -11.38 2.69 -4.79
CA LEU A 81 -11.99 3.86 -5.41
C LEU A 81 -11.30 4.14 -6.75
N GLN A 82 -11.94 3.70 -7.83
CA GLN A 82 -11.45 3.80 -9.20
C GLN A 82 -11.21 5.26 -9.60
N THR A 83 -12.16 6.15 -9.31
CA THR A 83 -12.09 7.56 -9.71
C THR A 83 -10.87 8.27 -9.12
N GLY A 84 -10.52 7.96 -7.87
CA GLY A 84 -9.34 8.53 -7.21
C GLY A 84 -8.05 7.74 -7.46
N GLY A 85 -8.17 6.50 -7.96
CA GLY A 85 -7.07 5.54 -7.96
C GLY A 85 -6.55 5.30 -6.54
N VAL A 86 -7.46 5.09 -5.59
CA VAL A 86 -7.14 4.94 -4.16
C VAL A 86 -7.61 3.59 -3.65
N LEU A 87 -6.69 2.86 -3.01
CA LEU A 87 -7.01 1.69 -2.20
C LEU A 87 -6.94 2.06 -0.72
N GLU A 88 -8.00 1.81 0.03
CA GLU A 88 -8.08 2.00 1.47
C GLU A 88 -8.10 0.63 2.17
N LEU A 89 -7.06 0.34 2.94
CA LEU A 89 -6.90 -0.91 3.68
C LEU A 89 -6.85 -0.63 5.18
N GLN A 90 -7.70 -1.30 5.95
CA GLN A 90 -7.75 -1.10 7.40
C GLN A 90 -6.70 -1.95 8.12
N VAL A 91 -6.07 -1.37 9.15
CA VAL A 91 -5.26 -2.08 10.14
C VAL A 91 -6.20 -2.63 11.21
N VAL A 92 -6.22 -3.95 11.40
CA VAL A 92 -7.12 -4.63 12.36
C VAL A 92 -6.43 -4.99 13.67
N VAL A 93 -5.10 -5.13 13.65
CA VAL A 93 -4.26 -5.33 14.84
C VAL A 93 -3.03 -4.45 14.70
N ASP A 94 -2.58 -3.85 15.80
CA ASP A 94 -1.40 -2.99 15.85
C ASP A 94 -0.21 -3.60 15.11
N THR A 95 0.48 -2.78 14.31
CA THR A 95 1.71 -3.23 13.65
C THR A 95 2.91 -3.13 14.59
N ASN A 96 3.94 -3.93 14.33
CA ASN A 96 5.19 -3.90 15.05
C ASN A 96 6.19 -3.00 14.32
N PRO A 97 6.81 -2.02 15.00
CA PRO A 97 7.86 -1.19 14.41
C PRO A 97 8.99 -2.04 13.83
N GLY A 98 9.49 -1.67 12.65
CA GLY A 98 10.57 -2.37 11.96
C GLY A 98 10.22 -3.74 11.39
N THR A 99 8.96 -4.18 11.54
CA THR A 99 8.47 -5.41 10.91
C THR A 99 8.02 -5.13 9.48
N LEU A 100 8.40 -6.00 8.55
CA LEU A 100 8.00 -5.92 7.15
C LEU A 100 6.62 -6.55 6.98
N TYR A 101 5.66 -5.75 6.52
CA TYR A 101 4.32 -6.19 6.18
C TYR A 101 4.18 -6.25 4.66
N THR A 102 3.70 -7.38 4.16
CA THR A 102 3.46 -7.59 2.74
C THR A 102 2.01 -8.00 2.52
N PHE A 103 1.35 -7.33 1.57
CA PHE A 103 0.02 -7.68 1.13
C PHE A 103 -0.11 -7.53 -0.39
N SER A 104 -1.10 -8.20 -0.98
CA SER A 104 -1.31 -8.17 -2.42
C SER A 104 -2.79 -8.14 -2.78
N PHE A 105 -3.13 -7.48 -3.88
CA PHE A 105 -4.50 -7.33 -4.35
C PHE A 105 -4.54 -7.23 -5.89
N PRO A 106 -5.59 -7.73 -6.55
CA PRO A 106 -5.74 -7.66 -8.00
C PRO A 106 -6.33 -6.31 -8.46
N LEU A 107 -5.73 -5.71 -9.48
CA LEU A 107 -6.31 -4.62 -10.29
C LEU A 107 -6.08 -4.92 -11.77
N ILE A 108 -6.88 -4.34 -12.65
CA ILE A 108 -6.64 -4.44 -14.10
C ILE A 108 -5.72 -3.30 -14.53
N ASN A 109 -4.72 -3.61 -15.34
CA ASN A 109 -3.86 -2.57 -15.91
C ASN A 109 -4.66 -1.66 -16.85
N PRO A 110 -4.33 -0.35 -16.93
CA PRO A 110 -4.94 0.53 -17.91
C PRO A 110 -4.84 -0.06 -19.32
N PRO A 111 -5.88 0.09 -20.15
CA PRO A 111 -5.80 -0.32 -21.55
C PRO A 111 -4.74 0.53 -22.26
N GLN A 112 -4.12 -0.05 -23.29
CA GLN A 112 -3.17 0.72 -24.07
C GLN A 112 -3.92 1.86 -24.75
N PRO A 113 -3.42 3.10 -24.69
CA PRO A 113 -3.95 4.16 -25.54
C PRO A 113 -3.90 3.73 -27.00
N PRO A 114 -4.89 4.12 -27.83
CA PRO A 114 -4.80 3.86 -29.26
C PRO A 114 -3.48 4.45 -29.78
N HIS A 115 -2.74 3.65 -30.55
CA HIS A 115 -1.54 4.15 -31.21
C HIS A 115 -1.95 5.35 -32.10
N PRO A 116 -1.17 6.43 -32.13
CA PRO A 116 -1.38 7.47 -33.14
C PRO A 116 -1.32 6.81 -34.54
N PRO A 117 -2.14 7.26 -35.50
CA PRO A 117 -2.12 6.68 -36.84
C PRO A 117 -0.71 6.76 -37.42
N SER A 118 -0.19 5.63 -37.89
CA SER A 118 1.06 5.59 -38.64
C SER A 118 0.94 6.57 -39.81
N LYS A 119 1.77 7.61 -39.81
CA LYS A 119 1.83 8.56 -40.93
C LYS A 119 2.23 7.77 -42.19
N PRO A 120 1.52 7.92 -43.32
CA PRO A 120 1.88 7.29 -44.58
C PRO A 120 3.25 7.77 -45.10
#